data_AF-A0A5J9TZU6-F1
#
_entry.id   AF-A0A5J9TZU6-F1
#
_cell.length_a   1.000
_cell.length_b   1.000
_cell.length_c   1.000
_cell.angle_alpha   90.00
_cell.angle_beta   90.00
_cell.angle_gamma   90.00
#
_symmetry.space_group_name_H-M   'P 1'
#
loop_
_entity.id
_entity.type
_entity.pdbx_description
1 polymer ?
#
loop_
_entity_poly.entity_id
_entity_poly.type
_entity_poly.pdbx_seq_one_letter_code
_entity_poly.pdbx_strand_id
1 'polypeptide(L)'
;MVFYFKARPEAGDYTIFMGLDKHENEDLIKYGFPEDIWFHVDKMSSAHVYVRLNKGQTMDDISEGLLEDCAQLVKANSIQDIKSTGTLKVRTVKVEKRINEIVNRLNKTKVERKPDLKAEREAVSSAEKAERKAQLRDKKRKEEMERLEKEKQAEIRSYKGLMVQEKMTSNKQIASGSKTLQELEEDFM
;
A
#
# COMPACT_ATOMS: atom_id res chain seq x y z
N MET A 1 -15.80 22.13 -5.70
CA MET A 1 -14.62 22.81 -5.14
C MET A 1 -14.37 22.26 -3.75
N VAL A 2 -13.11 21.91 -3.46
CA VAL A 2 -12.68 21.36 -2.18
C VAL A 2 -11.70 22.33 -1.53
N PHE A 3 -11.90 22.61 -0.26
CA PHE A 3 -11.00 23.42 0.56
C PHE A 3 -10.01 22.53 1.28
N TYR A 4 -8.74 22.90 1.23
CA TYR A 4 -7.63 22.23 1.92
C TYR A 4 -7.08 23.13 3.00
N PHE A 5 -6.71 22.55 4.14
CA PHE A 5 -6.09 23.23 5.27
C PHE A 5 -4.89 22.41 5.74
N LYS A 6 -3.87 23.10 6.26
CA LYS A 6 -2.70 22.45 6.86
C LYS A 6 -2.93 22.29 8.37
N ALA A 7 -2.63 21.10 8.87
CA ALA A 7 -2.59 20.83 10.31
C ALA A 7 -1.47 21.61 11.02
N ARG A 8 -1.47 21.54 12.35
CA ARG A 8 -0.38 22.07 13.19
C ARG A 8 0.95 21.39 12.83
N PRO A 9 2.06 22.15 12.73
CA PRO A 9 3.40 21.56 12.52
C PRO A 9 3.77 20.54 13.61
N GLU A 10 3.34 20.80 14.85
CA GLU A 10 3.56 19.94 16.02
C GLU A 10 2.79 18.62 15.95
N ALA A 11 1.64 18.60 15.26
CA ALA A 11 0.84 17.39 15.09
C ALA A 11 1.39 16.52 13.96
N GLY A 12 2.08 17.11 12.98
CA GLY A 12 2.61 16.44 11.80
C GLY A 12 2.04 16.98 10.50
N ASP A 13 2.51 16.44 9.36
CA ASP A 13 2.08 16.83 8.02
C ASP A 13 0.75 16.21 7.63
N TYR A 14 -0.31 16.57 8.37
CA TYR A 14 -1.67 16.16 8.04
C TYR A 14 -2.37 17.18 7.14
N THR A 15 -3.10 16.64 6.17
CA THR A 15 -3.92 17.45 5.27
C THR A 15 -5.38 17.30 5.67
N ILE A 16 -6.01 18.43 6.00
CA ILE A 16 -7.43 18.53 6.32
C ILE A 16 -8.13 19.06 5.08
N PHE A 17 -9.29 18.52 4.72
CA PHE A 17 -10.06 19.01 3.58
C PHE A 17 -11.57 18.94 3.81
N MET A 18 -12.34 19.79 3.13
CA MET A 18 -13.80 19.78 3.16
C MET A 18 -14.37 20.16 1.79
N GLY A 19 -15.52 19.60 1.43
CA GLY A 19 -16.27 20.04 0.26
C GLY A 19 -16.99 21.36 0.50
N LEU A 20 -17.16 22.14 -0.55
CA LEU A 20 -17.95 23.38 -0.51
C LEU A 20 -19.45 23.08 -0.29
N ASP A 21 -19.96 22.01 -0.92
CA ASP A 21 -21.38 21.67 -0.92
C ASP A 21 -21.61 20.16 -0.82
N LYS A 22 -22.88 19.75 -0.86
CA LYS A 22 -23.27 18.33 -0.76
C LYS A 22 -22.72 17.46 -1.89
N HIS A 23 -22.58 17.99 -3.12
CA HIS A 23 -22.16 17.20 -4.28
C HIS A 23 -20.67 16.86 -4.16
N GLU A 24 -19.87 17.86 -3.76
CA GLU A 24 -18.45 17.66 -3.48
C GLU A 24 -18.24 16.71 -2.31
N ASN A 25 -19.08 16.80 -1.27
CA ASN A 25 -19.04 15.88 -0.14
C ASN A 25 -19.38 14.43 -0.57
N GLU A 26 -20.33 14.24 -1.47
CA GLU A 26 -20.65 12.91 -2.03
C GLU A 26 -19.47 12.33 -2.81
N ASP A 27 -18.80 13.15 -3.63
CA ASP A 27 -17.60 12.73 -4.37
C ASP A 27 -16.43 12.41 -3.43
N LEU A 28 -16.23 13.20 -2.37
CA LEU A 28 -15.20 12.92 -1.35
C LEU A 28 -15.47 11.60 -0.61
N ILE A 29 -16.72 11.26 -0.32
CA ILE A 29 -17.08 9.97 0.29
C ILE A 29 -16.86 8.83 -0.71
N LYS A 30 -17.24 9.02 -1.97
CA LYS A 30 -17.16 8.00 -3.01
C LYS A 30 -15.72 7.65 -3.39
N TYR A 31 -14.84 8.64 -3.40
CA TYR A 31 -13.44 8.50 -3.80
C TYR A 31 -12.45 8.54 -2.64
N GLY A 32 -12.94 8.60 -1.39
CA GLY A 32 -12.12 8.62 -0.19
C GLY A 32 -11.25 7.37 -0.04
N PHE A 33 -10.14 7.54 0.69
CA PHE A 33 -9.23 6.45 1.05
C PHE A 33 -9.62 5.83 2.39
N PRO A 34 -9.28 4.55 2.64
CA PRO A 34 -9.53 3.93 3.96
C PRO A 34 -8.76 4.64 5.10
N GLU A 35 -7.68 5.36 4.78
CA GLU A 35 -6.92 6.19 5.71
C GLU A 35 -7.56 7.56 5.99
N ASP A 36 -8.61 7.95 5.26
CA ASP A 36 -9.29 9.23 5.45
C ASP A 36 -10.28 9.14 6.61
N ILE A 37 -10.11 9.99 7.62
CA ILE A 37 -11.04 10.11 8.76
C ILE A 37 -12.03 11.22 8.48
N TRP A 38 -13.30 10.90 8.65
CA TRP A 38 -14.41 11.83 8.45
C TRP A 38 -14.99 12.35 9.76
N PHE A 39 -15.22 13.66 9.81
CA PHE A 39 -15.81 14.39 10.91
C PHE A 39 -17.10 15.07 10.44
N HIS A 40 -18.16 14.90 11.25
CA HIS A 40 -19.45 15.55 11.03
C HIS A 40 -20.11 15.89 12.38
N VAL A 41 -21.02 16.87 12.38
CA VAL A 41 -21.88 17.10 13.55
C VAL A 41 -23.00 16.08 13.55
N ASP A 42 -23.31 15.51 14.72
CA ASP A 42 -24.44 14.59 14.88
C ASP A 42 -25.76 15.28 14.52
N LYS A 43 -26.60 14.58 13.74
CA LYS A 43 -28.00 14.93 13.43
C LYS A 43 -28.26 16.31 12.78
N MET A 44 -27.24 16.97 12.23
CA MET A 44 -27.41 18.29 11.61
C MET A 44 -26.76 18.41 10.24
N SER A 45 -27.34 19.27 9.38
CA SER A 45 -26.70 19.70 8.14
C SER A 45 -25.51 20.60 8.48
N SER A 46 -24.32 20.02 8.42
CA SER A 46 -23.06 20.65 8.80
C SER A 46 -22.00 20.38 7.73
N ALA A 47 -20.91 21.13 7.80
CA ALA A 47 -19.76 20.85 6.94
C ALA A 47 -19.17 19.46 7.25
N HIS A 48 -18.81 18.73 6.20
CA HIS A 48 -18.09 17.48 6.27
C HIS A 48 -16.59 17.76 6.17
N VAL A 49 -15.85 17.47 7.23
CA VAL A 49 -14.40 17.66 7.27
C VAL A 49 -13.73 16.30 7.25
N TYR A 50 -12.66 16.20 6.49
CA TYR A 50 -11.88 14.98 6.32
C TYR A 50 -10.42 15.26 6.66
N VAL A 51 -9.75 14.27 7.22
CA VAL A 51 -8.30 14.30 7.48
C VAL A 51 -7.68 13.09 6.82
N ARG A 52 -6.67 13.30 5.98
CA ARG A 52 -5.90 12.21 5.39
C ARG A 52 -4.75 11.82 6.31
N LEU A 53 -4.77 10.57 6.78
CA LEU A 53 -3.64 10.00 7.52
C LEU A 53 -2.55 9.48 6.57
N ASN A 54 -1.34 9.33 7.12
CA ASN A 54 -0.25 8.68 6.40
C ASN A 54 -0.50 7.17 6.33
N LYS A 55 0.00 6.51 5.28
CA LYS A 55 -0.17 5.08 5.08
C LYS A 55 0.31 4.29 6.31
N GLY A 56 -0.59 3.49 6.88
CA GLY A 56 -0.33 2.64 8.04
C GLY A 56 -0.56 3.29 9.41
N GLN A 57 -0.96 4.56 9.47
CA GLN A 57 -1.39 5.19 10.73
C GLN A 57 -2.85 4.87 11.04
N THR A 58 -3.17 4.82 12.33
CA THR A 58 -4.52 4.55 12.84
C THR A 58 -5.08 5.78 13.58
N MET A 59 -6.37 5.73 13.91
CA MET A 59 -7.04 6.81 14.65
C MET A 59 -6.40 7.12 16.02
N ASP A 60 -5.70 6.14 16.61
CA ASP A 60 -5.04 6.25 17.91
C ASP A 60 -3.73 7.04 17.85
N ASP A 61 -3.12 7.15 16.68
CA ASP A 61 -1.85 7.84 16.48
C ASP A 61 -2.03 9.36 16.33
N ILE A 62 -3.29 9.83 16.32
CA ILE A 62 -3.63 11.23 16.06
C ILE A 62 -3.54 12.04 17.35
N SER A 63 -2.80 13.15 17.29
CA SER A 63 -2.77 14.10 18.39
C SER A 63 -4.16 14.65 18.71
N GLU A 64 -4.48 14.77 19.99
CA GLU A 64 -5.73 15.38 20.46
C GLU A 64 -5.92 16.79 19.90
N GLY A 65 -4.82 17.51 19.71
CA GLY A 65 -4.85 18.81 19.06
C GLY A 65 -5.37 18.78 17.62
N LEU A 66 -5.00 17.78 16.81
CA LEU A 66 -5.54 17.67 15.46
C LEU A 66 -7.05 17.38 15.49
N LEU A 67 -7.50 16.53 16.41
CA LEU A 67 -8.93 16.24 16.60
C LEU A 67 -9.70 17.52 16.97
N GLU A 68 -9.15 18.33 17.88
CA GLU A 68 -9.74 19.61 18.26
C GLU A 68 -9.80 20.58 17.08
N ASP A 69 -8.73 20.70 16.29
CA ASP A 69 -8.68 21.56 15.11
C ASP A 69 -9.81 21.21 14.12
N CYS A 70 -10.01 19.91 13.85
CA CYS A 70 -11.04 19.42 12.95
C CYS A 70 -12.44 19.67 13.51
N ALA A 71 -12.65 19.40 14.80
CA ALA A 71 -13.94 19.60 15.45
C ALA A 71 -14.33 21.10 15.52
N GLN A 72 -13.36 21.98 15.76
CA GLN A 72 -13.56 23.44 15.74
C GLN A 72 -13.92 23.93 14.33
N LEU A 73 -13.31 23.36 13.30
CA LEU A 73 -13.59 23.70 11.91
C LEU A 73 -15.00 23.26 11.48
N VAL A 74 -15.42 22.06 11.88
CA VAL A 74 -16.79 21.56 11.67
C VAL A 74 -17.80 22.46 12.39
N LYS A 75 -17.53 22.81 13.66
CA LYS A 75 -18.41 23.68 14.47
C LYS A 75 -18.52 25.09 13.89
N ALA A 76 -17.43 25.65 13.38
CA ALA A 76 -17.43 26.98 12.76
C ALA A 76 -18.27 27.05 11.48
N ASN A 77 -18.44 25.92 10.79
CA ASN A 77 -19.21 25.79 9.54
C ASN A 77 -20.53 25.01 9.74
N SER A 78 -21.02 24.91 10.97
CA SER A 78 -22.32 24.31 11.32
C SER A 78 -23.30 25.39 11.79
N ILE A 79 -24.58 25.24 11.44
CA ILE A 79 -25.61 26.27 11.65
C ILE A 79 -26.22 26.26 13.08
N GLN A 80 -25.91 25.32 13.97
CA GLN A 80 -26.47 25.33 15.35
C GLN A 80 -25.76 24.45 16.39
N ASP A 81 -26.18 24.60 17.64
CA ASP A 81 -25.58 24.14 18.91
C ASP A 81 -25.70 22.64 19.24
N ILE A 82 -24.97 22.23 20.29
CA ILE A 82 -24.71 20.86 20.79
C ILE A 82 -25.97 20.08 21.23
N LYS A 83 -26.06 18.78 20.85
CA LYS A 83 -26.63 17.68 21.68
C LYS A 83 -26.31 16.26 21.15
N SER A 84 -26.57 15.27 22.01
CA SER A 84 -25.89 13.98 22.20
C SER A 84 -26.44 12.73 21.46
N THR A 85 -25.56 11.71 21.42
CA THR A 85 -25.74 10.23 21.47
C THR A 85 -26.15 9.45 20.21
N GLY A 86 -25.27 8.51 19.83
CA GLY A 86 -25.54 7.40 18.93
C GLY A 86 -24.39 6.36 18.95
N THR A 87 -24.74 5.10 19.21
CA THR A 87 -23.86 3.93 19.28
C THR A 87 -23.56 3.35 17.90
N LEU A 88 -22.41 3.72 17.32
CA LEU A 88 -21.70 3.00 16.26
C LEU A 88 -20.19 3.22 16.48
N LYS A 89 -19.29 2.58 15.70
CA LYS A 89 -17.83 2.77 15.76
C LYS A 89 -17.43 4.21 15.38
N VAL A 90 -17.73 5.18 16.23
CA VAL A 90 -17.54 6.62 16.06
C VAL A 90 -17.00 7.16 17.38
N ARG A 91 -15.86 7.86 17.36
CA ARG A 91 -15.40 8.59 18.54
C ARG A 91 -16.11 9.94 18.58
N THR A 92 -16.76 10.22 19.70
CA THR A 92 -17.45 11.50 19.90
C THR A 92 -16.53 12.44 20.69
N VAL A 93 -16.23 13.60 20.12
CA VAL A 93 -15.46 14.66 20.79
C VAL A 93 -16.39 15.79 21.19
N LYS A 94 -16.42 16.14 22.47
CA LYS A 94 -17.24 17.26 22.97
C LYS A 94 -16.44 18.56 22.84
N VAL A 95 -16.91 19.48 22.00
CA VAL A 95 -16.34 20.82 21.88
C VAL A 95 -17.30 21.86 22.47
N GLU A 96 -17.00 22.32 23.68
CA GLU A 96 -17.89 23.23 24.41
C GLU A 96 -18.01 24.58 23.73
N LYS A 97 -16.88 25.24 23.44
CA LYS A 97 -16.84 26.58 22.86
C LYS A 97 -16.11 26.60 21.53
N ARG A 98 -16.56 27.47 20.64
CA ARG A 98 -15.83 27.80 19.42
C ARG A 98 -14.56 28.55 19.81
N ILE A 99 -13.41 28.05 19.38
CA ILE A 99 -12.12 28.73 19.58
C ILE A 99 -11.77 29.46 18.29
N ASN A 100 -11.98 30.78 18.28
CA ASN A 100 -11.77 31.59 17.08
C ASN A 100 -10.31 31.62 16.64
N GLU A 101 -9.35 31.51 17.56
CA GLU A 101 -7.92 31.48 17.25
C GLU A 101 -7.54 30.29 16.37
N ILE A 102 -8.05 29.10 16.70
CA ILE A 102 -7.83 27.87 15.93
C ILE A 102 -8.43 28.01 14.53
N VAL A 103 -9.68 28.46 14.45
CA VAL A 103 -10.38 28.64 13.16
C VAL A 103 -9.66 29.69 12.29
N ASN A 104 -9.24 30.81 12.86
CA ASN A 104 -8.51 31.85 12.16
C ASN A 104 -7.15 31.35 11.66
N ARG A 105 -6.43 30.57 12.48
CA ARG A 105 -5.17 29.93 12.08
C ARG A 105 -5.38 28.98 10.91
N LEU A 106 -6.40 28.12 10.96
CA LEU A 106 -6.71 27.19 9.87
C LEU A 106 -7.08 27.95 8.59
N ASN A 107 -7.93 28.98 8.69
CA ASN A 107 -8.34 29.80 7.56
C ASN A 107 -7.17 30.51 6.86
N LYS A 108 -6.08 30.86 7.56
CA LYS A 108 -4.86 31.37 6.93
C LYS A 108 -4.18 30.36 6.00
N THR A 109 -4.35 29.07 6.27
CA THR A 109 -3.79 27.98 5.46
C THR A 109 -4.79 27.42 4.45
N LYS A 110 -5.97 28.04 4.33
CA LYS A 110 -7.02 27.60 3.42
C LYS A 110 -6.55 27.74 1.97
N VAL A 111 -6.57 26.63 1.24
CA VAL A 111 -6.27 26.58 -0.20
C VAL A 111 -7.47 25.96 -0.91
N GLU A 112 -7.99 26.65 -1.90
CA GLU A 112 -9.13 26.17 -2.69
C GLU A 112 -8.59 25.41 -3.91
N ARG A 113 -9.06 24.17 -4.11
CA ARG A 113 -8.66 23.34 -5.25
C ARG A 113 -9.89 22.69 -5.88
N LYS A 114 -9.74 22.27 -7.14
CA LYS A 114 -10.67 21.39 -7.85
C LYS A 114 -9.95 20.07 -8.14
N PRO A 115 -9.89 19.15 -7.18
CA PRO A 115 -9.17 17.90 -7.35
C PRO A 115 -9.98 16.95 -8.23
N ASP A 116 -9.32 16.29 -9.17
CA ASP A 116 -9.91 15.18 -9.93
C ASP A 116 -9.87 13.89 -9.09
N LEU A 117 -10.72 13.84 -8.06
CA LEU A 117 -10.76 12.73 -7.08
C LEU A 117 -10.93 11.35 -7.74
N LYS A 118 -11.68 11.31 -8.84
CA LYS A 118 -11.89 10.09 -9.64
C LYS A 118 -10.61 9.59 -10.30
N ALA A 119 -9.78 10.49 -10.82
CA ALA A 119 -8.53 10.14 -11.49
C ALA A 119 -7.50 9.62 -10.49
N GLU A 120 -7.42 10.21 -9.30
CA GLU A 120 -6.51 9.76 -8.22
C GLU A 120 -6.87 8.34 -7.76
N ARG A 121 -8.15 8.07 -7.50
CA ARG A 121 -8.61 6.72 -7.08
C ARG A 121 -8.39 5.68 -8.17
N GLU A 122 -8.62 6.02 -9.43
CA GLU A 122 -8.41 5.12 -10.57
C GLU A 122 -6.92 4.84 -10.81
N ALA A 123 -6.05 5.84 -10.62
CA ALA A 123 -4.60 5.67 -10.66
C ALA A 123 -4.12 4.72 -9.57
N VAL A 124 -4.61 4.86 -8.33
CA VAL A 124 -4.27 3.94 -7.24
C VAL A 124 -4.79 2.53 -7.53
N SER A 125 -6.07 2.40 -7.93
CA SER A 125 -6.64 1.08 -8.23
C SER A 125 -5.96 0.39 -9.42
N SER A 126 -5.58 1.14 -10.45
CA SER A 126 -4.84 0.60 -11.60
C SER A 126 -3.41 0.22 -11.23
N ALA A 127 -2.73 1.00 -10.37
CA ALA A 127 -1.43 0.66 -9.82
C ALA A 127 -1.49 -0.60 -8.95
N GLU A 128 -2.47 -0.73 -8.06
CA GLU A 128 -2.69 -1.94 -7.24
C GLU A 128 -2.96 -3.17 -8.12
N LYS A 129 -3.77 -3.02 -9.19
CA LYS A 129 -4.00 -4.10 -10.16
C LYS A 129 -2.73 -4.46 -10.92
N ALA A 130 -1.94 -3.47 -11.33
CA ALA A 130 -0.68 -3.68 -12.02
C ALA A 130 0.33 -4.38 -11.11
N GLU A 131 0.43 -3.98 -9.84
CA GLU A 131 1.29 -4.60 -8.84
C GLU A 131 0.86 -6.05 -8.57
N ARG A 132 -0.43 -6.30 -8.34
CA ARG A 132 -0.95 -7.67 -8.17
C ARG A 132 -0.69 -8.55 -9.39
N LYS A 133 -0.82 -8.00 -10.60
CA LYS A 133 -0.50 -8.72 -11.84
C LYS A 133 1.01 -8.97 -11.98
N ALA A 134 1.85 -8.03 -11.56
CA ALA A 134 3.31 -8.19 -11.54
C ALA A 134 3.72 -9.27 -10.54
N GLN A 135 3.19 -9.25 -9.31
CA GLN A 135 3.44 -10.28 -8.29
C GLN A 135 3.05 -11.68 -8.79
N LEU A 136 1.89 -11.82 -9.43
CA LEU A 136 1.46 -13.09 -10.03
C LEU A 136 2.39 -13.56 -11.14
N ARG A 137 2.83 -12.64 -12.01
CA ARG A 137 3.77 -12.96 -13.10
C ARG A 137 5.13 -13.37 -12.55
N ASP A 138 5.63 -12.68 -11.53
CA ASP A 138 6.94 -12.96 -10.94
C ASP A 138 6.91 -14.28 -10.15
N LYS A 139 5.80 -14.59 -9.47
CA LYS A 139 5.55 -15.92 -8.89
C LYS A 139 5.56 -17.01 -9.96
N LYS A 140 4.84 -16.82 -11.06
CA LYS A 140 4.80 -17.80 -12.17
C LYS A 140 6.18 -18.01 -12.81
N ARG A 141 6.95 -16.94 -13.01
CA ARG A 141 8.33 -17.02 -13.53
C ARG A 141 9.25 -17.77 -12.57
N LYS A 142 9.12 -17.55 -11.27
CA LYS A 142 9.90 -18.24 -10.26
C LYS A 142 9.60 -19.74 -10.24
N GLU A 143 8.32 -20.13 -10.28
CA GLU A 143 7.90 -21.53 -10.37
C GLU A 143 8.40 -22.22 -11.66
N GLU A 144 8.36 -21.51 -12.79
CA GLU A 144 8.88 -22.03 -14.07
C GLU A 144 10.39 -22.23 -14.07
N MET A 145 11.15 -21.26 -13.54
CA MET A 145 12.61 -21.39 -13.40
C MET A 145 12.99 -22.53 -12.46
N GLU A 146 12.28 -22.69 -11.34
CA GLU A 146 12.51 -23.79 -10.40
C GLU A 146 12.23 -25.16 -11.04
N ARG A 147 11.17 -25.25 -11.88
CA ARG A 147 10.88 -26.47 -12.64
C ARG A 147 11.99 -26.80 -13.64
N LEU A 148 12.44 -25.82 -14.40
CA LEU A 148 13.54 -25.96 -15.36
C LEU A 148 14.85 -26.35 -14.67
N GLU A 149 15.16 -25.77 -13.51
CA GLU A 149 16.35 -26.10 -12.75
C GLU A 149 16.30 -27.53 -12.20
N LYS A 150 15.14 -27.97 -11.72
CA LYS A 150 14.91 -29.35 -11.30
C LYS A 150 15.02 -30.34 -12.46
N GLU A 151 14.49 -30.00 -13.63
CA GLU A 151 14.64 -30.79 -14.86
C GLU A 151 16.10 -30.89 -15.28
N LYS A 152 16.83 -29.78 -15.35
CA LYS A 152 18.28 -29.76 -15.63
C LYS A 152 19.08 -30.57 -14.62
N GLN A 153 18.74 -30.46 -13.33
CA GLN A 153 19.43 -31.21 -12.28
C GLN A 153 19.13 -32.71 -12.37
N ALA A 154 17.89 -33.09 -12.70
CA ALA A 154 17.53 -34.47 -12.98
C ALA A 154 18.24 -35.00 -14.23
N GLU A 155 18.37 -34.19 -15.28
CA GLU A 155 19.09 -34.54 -16.50
C GLU A 155 20.58 -34.79 -16.23
N ILE A 156 21.24 -33.88 -15.51
CA ILE A 156 22.65 -34.02 -15.08
C ILE A 156 22.80 -35.28 -14.20
N ARG A 157 21.89 -35.51 -13.24
CA ARG A 157 21.91 -36.72 -12.37
C ARG A 157 21.66 -38.00 -13.15
N SER A 158 20.87 -37.96 -14.22
CA SER A 158 20.45 -39.16 -14.96
C SER A 158 21.53 -39.73 -15.89
N TYR A 159 22.71 -39.09 -16.03
CA TYR A 159 23.76 -39.52 -16.96
C TYR A 159 23.27 -39.76 -18.41
N LYS A 160 22.10 -39.23 -18.80
CA LYS A 160 21.44 -39.53 -20.08
C LYS A 160 22.26 -39.09 -21.30
N GLY A 161 23.01 -37.98 -21.19
CA GLY A 161 23.97 -37.54 -22.21
C GLY A 161 25.33 -38.26 -22.16
N LEU A 162 25.61 -39.00 -21.08
CA LEU A 162 26.86 -39.75 -20.89
C LEU A 162 26.72 -41.23 -21.26
N MET A 163 25.50 -41.77 -21.32
CA MET A 163 25.21 -43.10 -21.87
C MET A 163 25.17 -43.09 -23.40
N VAL A 164 26.33 -42.96 -24.04
CA VAL A 164 26.48 -43.21 -25.49
C VAL A 164 26.89 -44.66 -25.68
N GLN A 165 26.03 -45.45 -26.34
CA GLN A 165 26.23 -46.89 -26.55
C GLN A 165 27.58 -47.21 -27.22
N GLU A 166 28.06 -46.33 -28.10
CA GLU A 166 29.34 -46.47 -28.80
C GLU A 166 30.58 -46.29 -27.91
N LYS A 167 30.46 -45.63 -26.76
CA LYS A 167 31.59 -45.38 -25.83
C LYS A 167 31.58 -46.30 -24.60
N MET A 168 30.58 -47.17 -24.48
CA MET A 168 30.52 -48.14 -23.39
C MET A 168 31.37 -49.37 -23.73
N THR A 169 32.36 -49.65 -22.91
CA THR A 169 33.23 -50.84 -23.07
C THR A 169 32.88 -51.84 -21.98
N SER A 170 32.72 -53.12 -22.33
CA SER A 170 32.45 -54.18 -21.34
C SER A 170 33.68 -54.42 -20.46
N ASN A 171 33.50 -54.68 -19.17
CA ASN A 171 34.60 -55.08 -18.26
C ASN A 171 35.40 -56.27 -18.81
N LYS A 172 34.77 -57.12 -19.62
CA LYS A 172 35.42 -58.25 -20.31
C LYS A 172 36.43 -57.81 -21.38
N GLN A 173 36.22 -56.67 -22.04
CA GLN A 173 37.12 -56.10 -23.06
C GLN A 173 38.24 -55.25 -22.43
N ILE A 174 37.97 -54.56 -21.33
CA ILE A 174 38.97 -53.79 -20.57
C ILE A 174 40.02 -54.72 -19.95
N ALA A 175 39.58 -55.89 -19.44
CA ALA A 175 40.46 -56.92 -18.89
C ALA A 175 41.38 -57.58 -19.95
N SER A 176 40.99 -57.55 -21.24
CA SER A 176 41.79 -58.11 -22.33
C SER A 176 42.72 -57.10 -23.02
N GLY A 177 42.53 -55.79 -22.76
CA GLY A 177 43.25 -54.71 -23.45
C GLY A 177 44.01 -53.76 -22.54
N SER A 178 44.16 -54.06 -21.25
CA SER A 178 44.89 -53.20 -20.32
C SER A 178 46.39 -53.31 -20.60
N LYS A 179 46.96 -52.22 -21.14
CA LYS A 179 48.38 -51.92 -21.07
C LYS A 179 48.89 -52.16 -19.65
N THR A 180 50.04 -52.82 -19.54
CA THR A 180 50.63 -53.18 -18.24
C THR A 180 50.89 -51.92 -17.42
N LEU A 181 50.79 -52.02 -16.10
CA LEU A 181 50.95 -50.90 -15.15
C LEU A 181 52.23 -50.08 -15.39
N GLN A 182 53.27 -50.70 -15.97
CA GLN A 182 54.51 -50.05 -16.41
C GLN A 182 54.35 -49.06 -17.57
N GLU A 183 53.47 -49.30 -18.54
CA GLU A 183 53.27 -48.40 -19.68
C GLU A 183 52.50 -47.12 -19.30
N LEU A 184 51.84 -47.11 -18.13
CA LEU A 184 51.16 -45.93 -17.60
C LEU A 184 52.08 -45.04 -16.75
N GLU A 185 53.20 -45.57 -16.25
CA GLU A 185 54.20 -44.81 -15.49
C GLU A 185 55.18 -44.05 -16.41
N GLU A 186 55.45 -44.55 -17.62
CA GLU A 186 56.35 -43.88 -18.59
C GLU A 186 55.73 -42.63 -19.24
N ASP A 187 54.40 -42.52 -19.32
CA ASP A 187 53.70 -41.37 -19.93
C ASP A 187 53.54 -40.17 -18.96
N PHE A 188 53.99 -40.33 -17.71
CA PHE A 188 53.96 -39.29 -16.66
C PHE A 188 55.36 -38.72 -16.32
N MET A 189 56.44 -39.24 -16.91
CA MET A 189 57.80 -38.67 -16.85
C MET A 189 58.12 -37.86 -18.11
#